data_AF-A0A5C7AY55-F1
#
_entry.id   AF-A0A5C7AY55-F1
#
_cell.length_a   1.000
_cell.length_b   1.000
_cell.length_c   1.000
_cell.angle_alpha   90.00
_cell.angle_beta   90.00
_cell.angle_gamma   90.00
#
_symmetry.space_group_name_H-M   'P 1'
#
loop_
_entity.id
_entity.type
_entity.pdbx_description
1 polymer ?
#
loop_
_entity_poly.entity_id
_entity_poly.type
_entity_poly.pdbx_seq_one_letter_code
_entity_poly.pdbx_strand_id
1 'polypeptide(L)'
;MYNWAEICSELKDLEKKAEEKLDKLRFESPSLPYDRLRKGKEIIALSKAIRLLMEHDLDKDAEMILRILLEKGVKLKSVRE
;
A
#
# COMPACT_ATOMS: atom_id res chain seq x y z
N MET A 1 -14.91 5.77 -12.84
CA MET A 1 -14.66 6.55 -11.61
C MET A 1 -14.44 5.54 -10.51
N TYR A 2 -13.31 5.62 -9.79
CA TYR A 2 -13.00 4.65 -8.75
C TYR A 2 -13.91 4.83 -7.53
N ASN A 3 -14.26 3.72 -6.87
CA ASN A 3 -14.87 3.78 -5.55
C ASN A 3 -13.79 4.02 -4.49
N TRP A 4 -13.44 5.30 -4.28
CA TRP A 4 -12.37 5.68 -3.37
C TRP A 4 -12.60 5.27 -1.92
N ALA A 5 -13.86 5.17 -1.48
CA ALA A 5 -14.18 4.69 -0.14
C ALA A 5 -13.75 3.22 0.04
N GLU A 6 -14.04 2.37 -0.94
CA GLU A 6 -13.60 0.97 -0.93
C GLU A 6 -12.08 0.84 -1.05
N ILE A 7 -11.46 1.60 -1.97
CA ILE A 7 -10.00 1.60 -2.14
C ILE A 7 -9.32 2.00 -0.82
N CYS A 8 -9.74 3.09 -0.19
CA CYS A 8 -9.19 3.54 1.09
C CYS A 8 -9.36 2.51 2.21
N SER A 9 -10.46 1.75 2.20
CA SER A 9 -10.68 0.65 3.14
C SER A 9 -9.68 -0.48 2.91
N GLU A 10 -9.51 -0.92 1.65
CA GLU A 10 -8.56 -1.97 1.29
C GLU A 10 -7.10 -1.57 1.55
N LEU A 11 -6.76 -0.30 1.34
CA LEU A 11 -5.45 0.27 1.65
C LEU A 11 -5.14 0.20 3.15
N LYS A 12 -6.11 0.50 4.03
CA LYS A 12 -5.93 0.35 5.49
C LYS A 12 -5.67 -1.10 5.88
N ASP A 13 -6.41 -2.04 5.29
CA ASP A 13 -6.20 -3.47 5.52
C ASP A 13 -4.83 -3.95 5.03
N LEU A 14 -4.39 -3.44 3.87
CA LEU A 14 -3.07 -3.71 3.31
C LEU A 14 -1.96 -3.21 4.21
N GLU A 15 -2.07 -1.97 4.72
CA GLU A 15 -1.12 -1.36 5.64
C GLU A 15 -0.94 -2.24 6.88
N LYS A 16 -2.05 -2.62 7.54
CA LYS A 16 -2.01 -3.47 8.73
C LYS A 16 -1.32 -4.80 8.45
N LYS A 17 -1.70 -5.49 7.37
CA LYS A 17 -1.09 -6.78 7.00
C LYS A 17 0.40 -6.65 6.64
N ALA A 18 0.77 -5.55 5.99
CA ALA A 18 2.16 -5.29 5.64
C ALA A 18 2.99 -5.00 6.89
N GLU A 19 2.49 -4.21 7.84
CA GLU A 19 3.14 -3.94 9.13
C GLU A 19 3.35 -5.24 9.91
N GLU A 20 2.31 -6.06 10.10
CA GLU A 20 2.41 -7.37 10.77
C GLU A 20 3.45 -8.30 10.10
N LYS A 21 3.51 -8.30 8.77
CA LYS A 21 4.46 -9.12 8.01
C LYS A 21 5.89 -8.62 8.14
N LEU A 22 6.08 -7.29 8.14
CA LEU A 22 7.39 -6.67 8.33
C LEU A 22 7.94 -6.92 9.73
N ASP A 23 7.08 -6.90 10.74
CA ASP A 23 7.48 -7.21 12.11
C ASP A 23 7.96 -8.66 12.21
N LYS A 24 7.20 -9.63 11.69
CA LYS A 24 7.65 -11.05 11.63
C LYS A 24 8.99 -11.22 10.92
N LEU A 25 9.17 -10.56 9.77
CA LEU A 25 10.42 -10.59 8.99
C LEU A 25 11.64 -10.06 9.77
N ARG A 26 11.44 -9.14 10.72
CA ARG A 26 12.54 -8.64 11.57
C ARG A 26 12.99 -9.66 12.60
N PHE A 27 12.10 -10.52 13.09
CA PHE A 27 12.37 -11.48 14.17
C PHE A 27 12.76 -12.87 13.67
N GLU A 28 12.33 -13.28 12.47
CA GLU A 28 12.47 -14.66 11.97
C GLU A 28 13.75 -14.93 11.16
N SER A 29 14.49 -13.90 10.74
CA SER A 29 15.52 -14.08 9.70
C SER A 29 16.96 -13.99 10.25
N PRO A 30 17.78 -15.07 10.11
CA PRO A 30 19.20 -15.04 10.50
C PRO A 30 20.06 -14.12 9.62
N SER A 31 19.52 -13.64 8.50
CA SER A 31 20.10 -12.57 7.67
C SER A 31 19.04 -11.50 7.41
N LEU A 32 19.40 -10.22 7.50
CA LEU A 32 18.46 -9.11 7.32
C LEU A 32 17.92 -9.07 5.89
N PRO A 33 16.61 -9.33 5.65
CA PRO A 33 16.04 -9.35 4.31
C PRO A 33 15.71 -7.92 3.86
N TYR A 34 16.77 -7.10 3.69
CA TYR A 34 16.69 -5.66 3.47
C TYR A 34 15.75 -5.27 2.33
N ASP A 35 15.84 -5.96 1.19
CA ASP A 35 14.98 -5.66 0.03
C ASP A 35 13.50 -5.92 0.29
N ARG A 36 13.18 -6.97 1.05
CA ARG A 36 11.80 -7.29 1.44
C ARG A 36 11.27 -6.26 2.43
N LEU A 37 12.11 -5.84 3.38
CA LEU A 37 11.76 -4.79 4.35
C LEU A 37 11.54 -3.46 3.64
N ARG A 38 12.43 -3.08 2.71
CA ARG A 38 12.32 -1.87 1.90
C ARG A 38 11.04 -1.89 1.06
N LYS A 39 10.78 -2.98 0.33
CA LYS A 39 9.57 -3.12 -0.48
C LYS A 39 8.29 -3.02 0.35
N GLY A 40 8.24 -3.67 1.51
CA GLY A 40 7.08 -3.58 2.39
C GLY A 40 6.84 -2.16 2.93
N LYS A 41 7.90 -1.46 3.35
CA LYS A 41 7.80 -0.06 3.77
C LYS A 41 7.33 0.85 2.64
N GLU A 42 7.82 0.62 1.43
CA GLU A 42 7.41 1.39 0.25
C GLU A 42 5.93 1.19 -0.08
N ILE A 43 5.42 -0.05 -0.02
CA ILE A 43 3.99 -0.34 -0.20
C ILE A 43 3.14 0.39 0.84
N ILE A 44 3.55 0.36 2.12
CA ILE A 44 2.85 1.07 3.21
C ILE A 44 2.87 2.58 2.97
N ALA A 45 4.02 3.14 2.56
CA ALA A 45 4.15 4.57 2.31
C ALA A 45 3.25 5.05 1.17
N LEU A 46 3.21 4.31 0.06
CA LEU A 46 2.34 4.60 -1.08
C LEU A 46 0.86 4.49 -0.69
N SER A 47 0.50 3.46 0.07
CA SER A 47 -0.87 3.28 0.59
C SER A 47 -1.30 4.48 1.44
N LYS A 48 -0.47 4.90 2.40
CA LYS A 48 -0.73 6.07 3.26
C LYS A 48 -0.82 7.37 2.44
N ALA A 49 0.05 7.54 1.45
CA ALA A 49 0.03 8.70 0.56
C ALA A 49 -1.28 8.80 -0.22
N ILE A 50 -1.79 7.69 -0.80
CA ILE A 50 -3.08 7.69 -1.51
C ILE A 50 -4.20 8.14 -0.57
N ARG A 51 -4.27 7.59 0.64
CA ARG A 51 -5.32 7.96 1.60
C ARG A 51 -5.23 9.44 2.00
N LEU A 52 -4.02 9.96 2.23
CA LEU A 52 -3.81 11.37 2.55
C LEU A 52 -4.22 12.28 1.39
N LEU A 53 -3.89 11.93 0.15
CA LEU A 53 -4.30 12.68 -1.04
C LEU A 53 -5.83 12.69 -1.17
N MET A 54 -6.50 11.57 -0.87
CA MET A 54 -7.97 11.51 -0.86
C MET A 54 -8.59 12.34 0.28
N GLU A 55 -7.94 12.46 1.43
CA GLU A 55 -8.39 13.33 2.53
C GLU A 55 -8.30 14.84 2.17
N HIS A 56 -7.51 15.17 1.14
CA HIS A 56 -7.31 16.54 0.64
C HIS A 56 -7.98 16.78 -0.73
N ASP A 57 -8.87 15.90 -1.18
CA ASP A 57 -9.58 15.99 -2.47
C ASP A 57 -8.62 16.08 -3.69
N LEU A 58 -7.45 15.44 -3.60
CA LEU A 58 -6.43 15.37 -4.66
C LEU A 58 -6.54 14.06 -5.46
N ASP A 59 -7.72 13.79 -6.03
CA ASP A 59 -8.04 12.53 -6.73
C ASP A 59 -7.04 12.15 -7.84
N LYS A 60 -6.56 13.13 -8.61
CA LYS A 60 -5.66 12.87 -9.75
C LYS A 60 -4.29 12.40 -9.28
N ASP A 61 -3.77 13.02 -8.22
CA ASP A 61 -2.50 12.62 -7.62
C ASP A 61 -2.67 11.27 -6.94
N ALA A 62 -3.78 11.05 -6.23
CA ALA A 62 -4.11 9.76 -5.63
C ALA A 62 -4.18 8.64 -6.68
N GLU A 63 -4.77 8.91 -7.85
CA GLU A 63 -4.81 7.97 -8.98
C GLU A 63 -3.42 7.66 -9.54
N MET A 64 -2.57 8.69 -9.68
CA MET A 64 -1.18 8.48 -10.12
C MET A 64 -0.42 7.58 -9.15
N ILE A 65 -0.53 7.82 -7.84
CA ILE A 65 0.12 6.98 -6.82
C ILE A 65 -0.49 5.58 -6.77
N LEU A 66 -1.80 5.45 -6.97
CA LEU A 66 -2.48 4.16 -7.07
C LEU A 66 -1.92 3.31 -8.22
N ARG A 67 -1.69 3.90 -9.41
CA ARG A 67 -1.07 3.18 -10.54
C ARG A 67 0.32 2.66 -10.19
N ILE A 68 1.16 3.48 -9.55
CA ILE A 68 2.49 3.07 -9.07
C ILE A 68 2.38 1.92 -8.07
N LEU A 69 1.40 1.95 -7.17
CA LEU A 69 1.16 0.88 -6.20
C LEU A 69 0.78 -0.44 -6.88
N LEU A 70 -0.07 -0.40 -7.90
CA LEU A 70 -0.48 -1.56 -8.69
C LEU A 70 0.69 -2.14 -9.50
N GLU A 71 1.53 -1.29 -10.11
CA GLU A 71 2.75 -1.70 -10.83
C GLU A 71 3.74 -2.45 -9.93
N LYS A 72 3.74 -2.19 -8.62
CA LYS A 72 4.54 -2.94 -7.63
C LYS A 72 3.99 -4.34 -7.30
N GLY A 73 2.85 -4.70 -7.89
CA GLY A 73 2.20 -6.00 -7.76
C GLY A 73 1.14 -6.07 -6.66
N VAL A 74 0.73 -4.93 -6.09
CA VAL A 74 -0.41 -4.88 -5.16
C VAL A 74 -1.70 -5.05 -5.95
N LYS A 75 -2.62 -5.88 -5.43
CA LYS A 75 -3.91 -6.14 -6.06
C LYS A 75 -5.02 -5.70 -5.11
N LEU A 76 -5.79 -4.69 -5.51
CA LEU A 76 -7.00 -4.25 -4.81
C LEU A 76 -8.22 -4.82 -5.53
N LYS A 77 -9.21 -5.29 -4.79
CA LYS A 77 -10.45 -5.88 -5.34
C LYS A 77 -11.27 -4.82 -6.08
N SER A 78 -11.38 -3.63 -5.50
CA SER A 78 -12.08 -2.46 -6.04
C SER A 78 -11.45 -1.86 -7.30
N VAL A 79 -10.26 -2.33 -7.70
CA VAL A 79 -9.52 -1.85 -8.88
C VAL A 79 -9.28 -2.97 -9.90
N ARG A 80 -9.84 -4.17 -9.68
CA ARG A 80 -9.76 -5.26 -10.66
C ARG A 80 -10.62 -4.93 -11.88
N GLU A 81 -9.97 -4.91 -13.04
CA GLU A 81 -10.59 -5.17 -14.34
C GLU A 81 -11.15 -6.60 -14.41
#